data_AF-A0A951ULD5-F1
#
_entry.id   AF-A0A951ULD5-F1
#
_cell.length_a   1.000
_cell.length_b   1.000
_cell.length_c   1.000
_cell.angle_alpha   90.00
_cell.angle_beta   90.00
_cell.angle_gamma   90.00
#
_symmetry.space_group_name_H-M   'P 1'
#
loop_
_entity.id
_entity.type
_entity.pdbx_description
1 polymer ?
#
loop_
_entity_poly.entity_id
_entity_poly.type
_entity_poly.pdbx_seq_one_letter_code
_entity_poly.pdbx_strand_id
1 'polypeptide(L)'
;MSDRKERASPDRSSSERSIADKSGYVVNFAQAEADQALLRAVTQTLEAQSLSFSDLCKRSLQLFLNSSERFNPPELPQSVAALQQQVLDLQVQMARLEGKEEARQRYALRKLEQQMRELGDRLDTLERKEFLEQQVRHLTDRLARLEIPEAIAADASYSSRAHLDNPTAPEVEQVPQEIDPLLDRLGPLLEDF
;
A
#
# COMPACT_ATOMS: atom_id res chain seq x y z
N MET A 1 -24.03 83.22 -15.60
CA MET A 1 -24.72 82.98 -16.88
C MET A 1 -24.25 81.65 -17.43
N SER A 2 -25.21 80.76 -17.71
CA SER A 2 -25.11 79.51 -18.50
C SER A 2 -24.36 78.35 -17.83
N ASP A 3 -25.00 77.30 -17.28
CA ASP A 3 -25.98 76.31 -17.81
C ASP A 3 -25.51 75.49 -19.03
N ARG A 4 -25.18 74.22 -18.78
CA ARG A 4 -25.37 72.98 -19.59
C ARG A 4 -24.64 71.84 -18.86
N LYS A 5 -25.21 70.79 -18.26
CA LYS A 5 -26.33 69.88 -18.57
C LYS A 5 -26.17 69.12 -19.88
N GLU A 6 -25.86 67.81 -19.74
CA GLU A 6 -26.25 66.62 -20.53
C GLU A 6 -25.13 65.56 -20.46
N ARG A 7 -25.26 64.49 -19.66
CA ARG A 7 -25.84 63.18 -20.02
C ARG A 7 -25.35 62.61 -21.36
N ALA A 8 -24.60 61.51 -21.32
CA ALA A 8 -24.89 60.28 -22.07
C ALA A 8 -23.81 59.22 -21.78
N SER A 9 -24.18 58.15 -21.07
CA SER A 9 -23.64 56.83 -21.40
C SER A 9 -24.17 56.42 -22.77
N PRO A 10 -23.37 55.69 -23.55
CA PRO A 10 -23.92 54.49 -24.14
C PRO A 10 -22.99 53.28 -24.00
N ASP A 11 -23.64 52.14 -23.86
CA ASP A 11 -23.11 50.80 -23.99
C ASP A 11 -22.06 50.66 -25.09
N ARG A 12 -20.97 49.95 -24.77
CA ARG A 12 -20.28 49.10 -25.74
C ARG A 12 -20.04 47.74 -25.09
N SER A 13 -21.09 46.94 -25.11
CA SER A 13 -21.01 45.49 -25.08
C SER A 13 -20.13 45.00 -26.24
N SER A 14 -19.33 43.99 -25.92
CA SER A 14 -18.94 42.91 -26.82
C SER A 14 -18.17 43.28 -28.09
N SER A 15 -16.86 43.13 -28.01
CA SER A 15 -16.08 42.66 -29.15
C SER A 15 -15.05 41.67 -28.64
N GLU A 16 -15.47 40.41 -28.66
CA GLU A 16 -14.62 39.24 -28.70
C GLU A 16 -13.49 39.48 -29.71
N ARG A 17 -12.26 39.56 -29.20
CA ARG A 17 -11.09 39.14 -29.97
C ARG A 17 -10.32 38.17 -29.10
N SER A 18 -10.80 36.94 -29.15
CA SER A 18 -10.05 35.74 -28.83
C SER A 18 -8.74 35.76 -29.63
N ILE A 19 -7.65 36.09 -28.95
CA ILE A 19 -6.31 35.71 -29.38
C ILE A 19 -5.91 34.61 -28.40
N ALA A 20 -6.15 33.39 -28.84
CA ALA A 20 -5.71 32.19 -28.16
C ALA A 20 -4.17 32.16 -28.10
N ASP A 21 -3.71 31.51 -27.03
CA ASP A 21 -2.41 30.86 -26.91
C ASP A 21 -1.24 31.67 -26.31
N LYS A 22 -1.29 31.77 -24.97
CA LYS A 22 -0.30 31.24 -24.02
C LYS A 22 -1.01 31.20 -22.67
N SER A 23 -0.89 30.12 -21.91
CA SER A 23 -1.50 29.91 -20.59
C SER A 23 -1.12 31.04 -19.62
N GLY A 24 -1.86 32.14 -19.66
CA GLY A 24 -1.80 33.21 -18.68
C GLY A 24 -2.39 32.67 -17.39
N TYR A 25 -1.53 32.18 -16.50
CA TYR A 25 -1.95 31.83 -15.16
C TYR A 25 -2.34 33.13 -14.44
N VAL A 26 -3.63 33.42 -14.39
CA VAL A 26 -4.16 34.57 -13.66
C VAL A 26 -4.27 34.16 -12.20
N VAL A 27 -3.31 34.60 -11.39
CA VAL A 27 -3.35 34.43 -9.93
C VAL A 27 -4.32 35.47 -9.37
N ASN A 28 -5.46 35.01 -8.89
CA ASN A 28 -6.40 35.84 -8.15
C ASN A 28 -6.19 35.62 -6.65
N PHE A 29 -5.83 36.69 -5.92
CA PHE A 29 -5.79 36.65 -4.47
C PHE A 29 -7.21 36.82 -3.92
N ALA A 30 -7.67 35.87 -3.11
CA ALA A 30 -8.98 35.97 -2.48
C ALA A 30 -8.87 36.77 -1.17
N GLN A 31 -10.02 37.16 -0.60
CA GLN A 31 -10.11 37.77 0.73
C GLN A 31 -9.81 36.75 1.85
N ALA A 32 -9.22 35.60 1.54
CA ALA A 32 -8.85 34.56 2.49
C ALA A 32 -7.71 35.04 3.40
N GLU A 33 -7.69 34.58 4.66
CA GLU A 33 -6.73 35.01 5.67
C GLU A 33 -5.27 34.73 5.26
N ALA A 34 -5.02 33.59 4.63
CA ALA A 34 -3.70 33.20 4.10
C ALA A 34 -3.22 34.13 2.98
N ASP A 35 -4.10 34.47 2.03
CA ASP A 35 -3.77 35.37 0.92
C ASP A 35 -3.52 36.80 1.42
N GLN A 36 -4.32 37.27 2.38
CA GLN A 36 -4.08 38.58 3.00
C GLN A 36 -2.81 38.61 3.85
N ALA A 37 -2.44 37.51 4.51
CA ALA A 37 -1.18 37.41 5.24
C ALA A 37 0.02 37.46 4.27
N LEU A 38 -0.09 36.77 3.13
CA LEU A 38 0.90 36.82 2.06
C LEU A 38 1.01 38.24 1.49
N LEU A 39 -0.11 38.88 1.15
CA LEU A 39 -0.12 40.25 0.64
C LEU A 39 0.49 41.23 1.64
N ARG A 40 0.16 41.12 2.94
CA ARG A 40 0.76 41.95 4.00
C ARG A 40 2.26 41.73 4.14
N ALA A 41 2.74 40.50 4.04
CA ALA A 41 4.17 40.20 4.09
C ALA A 41 4.90 40.75 2.85
N VAL A 42 4.28 40.68 1.67
CA VAL A 42 4.85 41.23 0.43
C VAL A 42 4.89 42.75 0.47
N THR A 43 3.82 43.42 0.94
CA THR A 43 3.83 44.89 1.10
C THR A 43 4.86 45.32 2.13
N GLN A 44 4.95 44.62 3.27
CA GLN A 44 5.94 44.92 4.31
C GLN A 44 7.38 44.74 3.80
N THR A 45 7.64 43.71 2.99
CA THR A 45 8.96 43.50 2.40
C THR A 45 9.28 44.50 1.30
N LEU A 46 8.30 44.91 0.49
CA LEU A 46 8.47 45.99 -0.50
C LEU A 46 8.73 47.35 0.17
N GLU A 47 8.03 47.64 1.26
CA GLU A 47 8.25 48.87 2.05
C GLU A 47 9.60 48.86 2.77
N ALA A 48 9.99 47.72 3.35
CA ALA A 48 11.31 47.55 3.98
C ALA A 48 12.46 47.51 2.97
N GLN A 49 12.20 47.04 1.75
CA GLN A 49 13.14 46.96 0.64
C GLN A 49 12.82 48.01 -0.43
N SER A 50 12.51 49.24 -0.02
CA SER A 50 12.47 50.40 -0.92
C SER A 50 13.90 50.73 -1.42
N LEU A 51 14.51 49.77 -2.10
CA LEU A 51 15.81 49.87 -2.73
C LEU A 51 15.65 50.83 -3.89
N SER A 52 16.41 51.93 -3.86
CA SER A 52 16.49 52.81 -5.01
C SER A 52 17.02 52.00 -6.21
N PHE A 53 16.68 52.42 -7.43
CA PHE A 53 17.32 51.89 -8.63
C PHE A 53 18.86 51.92 -8.51
N SER A 54 19.39 52.95 -7.84
CA SER A 54 20.81 53.05 -7.53
C SER A 54 21.31 51.90 -6.63
N ASP A 55 20.52 51.45 -5.65
CA ASP A 55 20.90 50.37 -4.74
C ASP A 55 20.81 49.00 -5.41
N LEU A 56 19.80 48.80 -6.28
CA LEU A 56 19.71 47.62 -7.13
C LEU A 56 20.89 47.54 -8.10
N CYS A 57 21.27 48.68 -8.70
CA CYS A 57 22.43 48.76 -9.59
C CYS A 57 23.75 48.55 -8.83
N LYS A 58 23.90 49.13 -7.62
CA LYS A 58 25.07 48.86 -6.76
C LYS A 58 25.15 47.39 -6.36
N ARG A 59 24.02 46.76 -6.03
CA ARG A 59 23.97 45.36 -5.63
C ARG A 59 24.24 44.41 -6.79
N SER A 60 23.72 44.70 -7.98
CA SER A 60 24.03 43.91 -9.18
C SER A 60 25.50 44.05 -9.57
N LEU A 61 26.06 45.25 -9.47
CA LEU A 61 27.47 45.53 -9.77
C LEU A 61 28.39 44.90 -8.72
N GLN A 62 28.02 44.91 -7.44
CA GLN A 62 28.67 44.13 -6.39
C GLN A 62 28.65 42.63 -6.69
N LEU A 63 27.50 42.07 -7.06
CA LEU A 63 27.42 40.65 -7.41
C LEU A 63 28.28 40.31 -8.61
N PHE A 64 28.33 41.17 -9.63
CA PHE A 64 29.11 40.96 -10.86
C PHE A 64 30.63 41.08 -10.63
N LEU A 65 31.08 42.07 -9.85
CA LEU A 65 32.49 42.25 -9.54
C LEU A 65 32.98 41.22 -8.50
N ASN A 66 32.20 41.00 -7.43
CA ASN A 66 32.57 40.06 -6.36
C ASN A 66 32.41 38.59 -6.76
N SER A 67 31.79 38.28 -7.91
CA SER A 67 31.84 36.93 -8.50
C SER A 67 33.10 36.74 -9.35
N SER A 68 33.68 37.82 -9.88
CA SER A 68 34.95 37.78 -10.62
C SER A 68 36.19 37.72 -9.70
N GLU A 69 36.10 38.24 -8.48
CA GLU A 69 37.20 38.23 -7.49
C GLU A 69 37.35 36.94 -6.67
N ARG A 70 36.51 35.91 -6.87
CA ARG A 70 36.50 34.67 -6.06
C ARG A 70 37.66 33.69 -6.32
N PHE A 71 38.78 34.13 -6.89
CA PHE A 71 39.94 33.24 -7.08
C PHE A 71 40.81 33.03 -5.84
N ASN A 72 40.51 33.63 -4.67
CA ASN A 72 40.99 33.12 -3.39
C ASN A 72 40.37 33.82 -2.16
N PRO A 73 39.37 33.22 -1.50
CA PRO A 73 39.22 33.32 -0.06
C PRO A 73 39.63 31.98 0.61
N PRO A 74 40.34 32.00 1.75
CA PRO A 74 40.85 30.79 2.42
C PRO A 74 39.76 29.83 2.96
N GLU A 75 38.48 30.18 2.89
CA GLU A 75 37.35 29.39 3.43
C GLU A 75 36.60 28.52 2.39
N LEU A 76 36.76 28.80 1.09
CA LEU A 76 36.15 27.99 0.02
C LEU A 76 36.61 26.52 0.01
N PRO A 77 37.91 26.18 0.19
CA PRO A 77 38.33 24.78 0.17
C PRO A 77 37.79 23.98 1.37
N GLN A 78 37.55 24.63 2.52
CA GLN A 78 37.02 23.95 3.71
C GLN A 78 35.54 23.59 3.56
N SER A 79 34.72 24.50 3.02
CA SER A 79 33.30 24.22 2.77
C SER A 79 33.08 23.17 1.68
N VAL A 80 33.92 23.17 0.63
CA VAL A 80 33.88 22.13 -0.42
C VAL A 80 34.36 20.78 0.12
N ALA A 81 35.41 20.75 0.95
CA ALA A 81 35.86 19.53 1.61
C ALA A 81 34.81 18.97 2.59
N ALA A 82 34.14 19.84 3.36
CA ALA A 82 33.06 19.45 4.25
C ALA A 82 31.86 18.87 3.48
N LEU A 83 31.49 19.47 2.35
CA LEU A 83 30.45 18.95 1.47
C LEU A 83 30.84 17.59 0.86
N GLN A 84 32.08 17.43 0.40
CA GLN A 84 32.59 16.14 -0.09
C GLN A 84 32.54 15.07 0.99
N GLN A 85 32.93 15.40 2.22
CA GLN A 85 32.85 14.50 3.37
C GLN A 85 31.39 14.08 3.62
N GLN A 86 30.44 15.02 3.56
CA GLN A 86 29.02 14.76 3.73
C GLN A 86 28.46 13.86 2.62
N VAL A 87 28.87 14.08 1.37
CA VAL A 87 28.47 13.23 0.23
C VAL A 87 29.01 11.81 0.39
N LEU A 88 30.25 11.65 0.82
CA LEU A 88 30.84 10.34 1.10
C LEU A 88 30.10 9.63 2.24
N ASP A 89 29.76 10.34 3.32
CA ASP A 89 29.00 9.76 4.43
C ASP A 89 27.60 9.32 3.98
N LEU A 90 26.91 10.15 3.19
CA LEU A 90 25.62 9.79 2.61
C LEU A 90 25.73 8.58 1.68
N GLN A 91 26.78 8.47 0.86
CA GLN A 91 27.01 7.29 0.02
C GLN A 91 27.20 6.03 0.87
N VAL A 92 27.96 6.11 1.96
CA VAL A 92 28.12 4.98 2.90
C VAL A 92 26.79 4.62 3.56
N GLN A 93 25.99 5.60 3.96
CA GLN A 93 24.67 5.38 4.53
C GLN A 93 23.72 4.72 3.52
N MET A 94 23.72 5.16 2.27
CA MET A 94 22.93 4.54 1.19
C MET A 94 23.35 3.09 0.96
N ALA A 95 24.65 2.81 0.80
CA ALA A 95 25.14 1.44 0.63
C ALA A 95 24.76 0.54 1.82
N ARG A 96 24.75 1.08 3.04
CA ARG A 96 24.32 0.36 4.24
C ARG A 96 22.81 0.08 4.24
N LEU A 97 21.98 1.02 3.78
CA LEU A 97 20.53 0.85 3.66
C LEU A 97 20.20 -0.15 2.56
N GLU A 98 20.83 -0.03 1.39
CA GLU A 98 20.70 -0.95 0.27
C GLU A 98 21.05 -2.37 0.70
N GLY A 99 22.19 -2.58 1.39
CA GLY A 99 22.56 -3.90 1.90
C GLY A 99 21.54 -4.50 2.90
N LYS A 100 20.94 -3.67 3.77
CA LYS A 100 19.87 -4.12 4.68
C LYS A 100 18.61 -4.50 3.93
N GLU A 101 18.25 -3.71 2.93
CA GLU A 101 17.05 -3.93 2.13
C GLU A 101 17.19 -5.18 1.26
N GLU A 102 18.35 -5.36 0.61
CA GLU A 102 18.66 -6.60 -0.09
C GLU A 102 18.58 -7.83 0.82
N ALA A 103 19.10 -7.75 2.04
CA ALA A 103 19.03 -8.85 2.99
C ALA A 103 17.58 -9.19 3.37
N ARG A 104 16.74 -8.17 3.59
CA ARG A 104 15.30 -8.33 3.86
C ARG A 104 14.57 -8.94 2.68
N GLN A 105 14.83 -8.44 1.47
CA GLN A 105 14.23 -8.96 0.24
C GLN A 105 14.63 -10.40 0.00
N ARG A 106 15.92 -10.74 0.14
CA ARG A 106 16.40 -12.13 0.01
C ARG A 106 15.76 -13.05 1.06
N TYR A 107 15.61 -12.58 2.29
CA TYR A 107 14.93 -13.34 3.34
C TYR A 107 13.45 -13.57 3.00
N ALA A 108 12.73 -12.54 2.59
CA ALA A 108 11.32 -12.63 2.21
C ALA A 108 11.12 -13.58 1.01
N LEU A 109 11.96 -13.46 -0.02
CA LEU A 109 11.93 -14.35 -1.18
C LEU A 109 12.19 -15.80 -0.78
N ARG A 110 13.23 -16.08 0.02
CA ARG A 110 13.50 -17.45 0.50
C ARG A 110 12.35 -18.02 1.31
N LYS A 111 11.70 -17.21 2.15
CA LYS A 111 10.53 -17.63 2.91
C LYS A 111 9.38 -17.99 1.97
N LEU A 112 9.11 -17.16 0.97
CA LEU A 112 8.08 -17.43 -0.02
C LEU A 112 8.39 -18.69 -0.84
N GLU A 113 9.63 -18.86 -1.30
CA GLU A 113 10.07 -20.08 -1.99
C GLU A 113 9.89 -21.32 -1.13
N GLN A 114 10.18 -21.25 0.18
CA GLN A 114 9.95 -22.36 1.10
C GLN A 114 8.46 -22.69 1.21
N GLN A 115 7.60 -21.68 1.34
CA GLN A 115 6.15 -21.89 1.39
C GLN A 115 5.62 -22.48 0.08
N MET A 116 6.12 -22.01 -1.07
CA MET A 116 5.75 -22.58 -2.37
C MET A 116 6.19 -24.04 -2.51
N ARG A 117 7.41 -24.38 -2.05
CA ARG A 117 7.87 -25.78 -2.01
C ARG A 117 6.98 -26.64 -1.11
N GLU A 118 6.67 -26.16 0.09
CA GLU A 118 5.79 -26.90 1.02
C GLU A 118 4.39 -27.13 0.44
N LEU A 119 3.81 -26.13 -0.22
CA LEU A 119 2.52 -26.27 -0.90
C LEU A 119 2.62 -27.24 -2.09
N GLY A 120 3.72 -27.22 -2.83
CA GLY A 120 4.01 -28.19 -3.89
C GLY A 120 4.04 -29.62 -3.36
N ASP A 121 4.83 -29.88 -2.30
CA ASP A 121 4.94 -31.20 -1.68
C ASP A 121 3.58 -31.72 -1.17
N ARG A 122 2.74 -30.81 -0.64
CA ARG A 122 1.38 -31.16 -0.21
C ARG A 122 0.48 -31.53 -1.39
N LEU A 123 0.56 -30.80 -2.50
CA LEU A 123 -0.20 -31.11 -3.71
C LEU A 123 0.22 -32.47 -4.28
N ASP A 124 1.52 -32.74 -4.40
CA ASP A 124 2.05 -34.03 -4.85
C ASP A 124 1.57 -35.18 -3.96
N THR A 125 1.51 -34.94 -2.64
CA THR A 125 0.99 -35.92 -1.68
C THR A 125 -0.50 -36.18 -1.89
N LEU A 126 -1.29 -35.15 -2.16
CA LEU A 126 -2.72 -35.28 -2.43
C LEU A 126 -2.98 -35.99 -3.77
N GLU A 127 -2.24 -35.64 -4.82
CA GLU A 127 -2.34 -36.31 -6.12
C GLU A 127 -2.02 -37.80 -5.98
N ARG A 128 -0.97 -38.14 -5.23
CA ARG A 128 -0.61 -39.53 -4.96
C ARG A 128 -1.69 -40.27 -4.17
N LYS A 129 -2.32 -39.62 -3.19
CA LYS A 129 -3.46 -40.18 -2.45
C LYS A 129 -4.65 -40.42 -3.36
N GLU A 130 -4.98 -39.47 -4.22
CA GLU A 130 -6.07 -39.60 -5.18
C GLU A 130 -5.83 -40.76 -6.15
N PHE A 131 -4.59 -40.92 -6.65
CA PHE A 131 -4.22 -42.07 -7.47
C PHE A 131 -4.41 -43.41 -6.73
N LEU A 132 -3.98 -43.49 -5.47
CA LEU A 132 -4.18 -44.68 -4.65
C LEU A 132 -5.67 -44.96 -4.42
N GLU A 133 -6.47 -43.94 -4.13
CA GLU A 133 -7.92 -44.09 -3.96
C GLU A 133 -8.59 -44.60 -5.24
N GLN A 134 -8.23 -44.07 -6.40
CA GLN A 134 -8.72 -44.53 -7.70
C GLN A 134 -8.34 -46.00 -7.94
N GLN A 135 -7.10 -46.39 -7.60
CA GLN A 135 -6.66 -47.77 -7.72
C GLN A 135 -7.47 -48.70 -6.80
N VAL A 136 -7.72 -48.30 -5.55
CA VAL A 136 -8.56 -49.05 -4.61
C VAL A 136 -9.97 -49.19 -5.17
N ARG A 137 -10.60 -48.10 -5.65
CA ARG A 137 -11.95 -48.16 -6.25
C ARG A 137 -12.00 -49.11 -7.44
N HIS A 138 -11.00 -49.08 -8.32
CA HIS A 138 -10.91 -49.99 -9.45
C HIS A 138 -10.77 -51.47 -9.02
N LEU A 139 -9.95 -51.76 -8.00
CA LEU A 139 -9.84 -53.11 -7.46
C LEU A 139 -11.16 -53.56 -6.80
N THR A 140 -11.84 -52.68 -6.08
CA THR A 140 -13.15 -52.95 -5.48
C THR A 140 -14.21 -53.28 -6.54
N ASP A 141 -14.30 -52.51 -7.63
CA ASP A 141 -15.25 -52.81 -8.74
C ASP A 141 -14.91 -54.15 -9.40
N ARG A 142 -13.62 -54.48 -9.57
CA ARG A 142 -13.21 -55.79 -10.11
C ARG A 142 -13.59 -56.94 -9.18
N LEU A 143 -13.45 -56.77 -7.86
CA LEU A 143 -13.87 -57.76 -6.88
C LEU A 143 -15.40 -57.93 -6.89
N ALA A 144 -16.16 -56.83 -6.92
CA ALA A 144 -17.62 -56.88 -6.97
C ALA A 144 -18.16 -57.56 -8.24
N ARG A 145 -17.43 -57.51 -9.36
CA ARG A 145 -17.78 -58.25 -10.60
C ARG A 145 -17.44 -59.74 -10.54
N LEU A 146 -16.53 -60.14 -9.64
CA LEU A 146 -16.15 -61.54 -9.43
C LEU A 146 -17.04 -62.20 -8.35
N GLU A 147 -17.66 -61.42 -7.47
CA GLU A 147 -18.78 -61.87 -6.63
C GLU A 147 -20.03 -62.10 -7.49
N ILE A 148 -20.20 -63.35 -7.92
CA ILE A 148 -21.44 -63.86 -8.50
C ILE A 148 -22.53 -63.78 -7.42
N PRO A 149 -23.74 -63.25 -7.70
CA PRO A 149 -24.86 -63.33 -6.76
C PRO A 149 -25.23 -64.80 -6.56
N GLU A 150 -24.89 -65.34 -5.39
CA GLU A 150 -25.36 -66.65 -4.92
C GLU A 150 -26.85 -66.53 -4.59
N ALA A 151 -27.67 -66.58 -5.63
CA ALA A 151 -29.08 -66.94 -5.51
C ALA A 151 -29.15 -68.46 -5.36
N ILE A 152 -29.34 -68.94 -4.13
CA ILE A 152 -29.94 -70.20 -3.60
C ILE A 152 -29.54 -70.18 -2.10
N ALA A 153 -30.38 -70.16 -1.07
CA ALA A 153 -31.68 -70.78 -0.89
C ALA A 153 -32.52 -70.02 0.16
N ALA A 154 -33.83 -70.11 -0.03
CA ALA A 154 -34.84 -69.92 1.00
C ALA A 154 -34.77 -71.01 2.09
N ASP A 155 -35.51 -70.76 3.16
CA ASP A 155 -35.90 -71.65 4.28
C ASP A 155 -34.91 -71.87 5.43
N ALA A 156 -35.09 -71.07 6.49
CA ALA A 156 -35.65 -71.57 7.76
C ALA A 156 -35.80 -70.37 8.72
N SER A 157 -37.01 -69.85 8.87
CA SER A 157 -37.90 -70.18 10.00
C SER A 157 -37.83 -69.18 11.15
N TYR A 158 -38.79 -68.25 11.11
CA TYR A 158 -39.60 -67.75 12.23
C TYR A 158 -39.12 -68.04 13.66
N SER A 159 -38.74 -66.98 14.39
CA SER A 159 -39.36 -66.73 15.70
C SER A 159 -39.30 -65.27 16.10
N SER A 160 -40.49 -64.68 16.05
CA SER A 160 -40.87 -63.43 16.66
C SER A 160 -40.93 -63.58 18.18
N ARG A 161 -40.30 -62.68 18.94
CA ARG A 161 -40.91 -62.10 20.16
C ARG A 161 -40.11 -60.92 20.71
N ALA A 162 -40.72 -59.73 20.58
CA ALA A 162 -40.45 -58.59 21.44
C ALA A 162 -40.94 -58.89 22.87
N HIS A 163 -40.21 -58.45 23.90
CA HIS A 163 -40.74 -57.56 24.96
C HIS A 163 -39.65 -57.17 25.97
N LEU A 164 -39.64 -55.87 26.31
CA LEU A 164 -38.83 -55.18 27.31
C LEU A 164 -38.96 -55.75 28.74
N ASP A 165 -37.87 -55.68 29.52
CA ASP A 165 -37.83 -54.94 30.80
C ASP A 165 -36.42 -54.98 31.46
N ASN A 166 -35.80 -53.81 31.65
CA ASN A 166 -35.35 -53.24 32.95
C ASN A 166 -34.31 -52.11 32.70
N PRO A 167 -34.39 -50.94 33.36
CA PRO A 167 -33.56 -49.78 33.06
C PRO A 167 -32.30 -49.76 33.94
N THR A 168 -31.15 -49.52 33.33
CA THR A 168 -29.96 -49.05 34.05
C THR A 168 -29.37 -47.91 33.24
N ALA A 169 -29.02 -46.85 33.97
CA ALA A 169 -28.72 -45.50 33.50
C ALA A 169 -27.73 -45.43 32.32
N PRO A 170 -27.81 -44.39 31.46
CA PRO A 170 -26.91 -44.26 30.33
C PRO A 170 -25.52 -43.85 30.82
N GLU A 171 -24.56 -44.77 30.71
CA GLU A 171 -23.15 -44.39 30.69
C GLU A 171 -22.89 -43.75 29.32
N VAL A 172 -22.63 -42.45 29.35
CA VAL A 172 -22.38 -41.62 28.17
C VAL A 172 -21.07 -42.08 27.56
N GLU A 173 -21.14 -42.90 26.51
CA GLU A 173 -20.02 -43.20 25.64
C GLU A 173 -19.62 -41.89 24.94
N GLN A 174 -18.64 -41.19 25.53
CA GLN A 174 -18.06 -39.99 24.94
C GLN A 174 -17.33 -40.39 23.67
N VAL A 175 -17.96 -40.12 22.53
CA VAL A 175 -17.29 -40.05 21.23
C VAL A 175 -16.04 -39.18 21.41
N PRO A 176 -14.83 -39.61 20.98
CA PRO A 176 -13.65 -38.76 21.01
C PRO A 176 -13.95 -37.51 20.21
N GLN A 177 -14.20 -36.39 20.88
CA GLN A 177 -14.38 -35.12 20.22
C GLN A 177 -13.00 -34.73 19.67
N GLU A 178 -12.87 -34.76 18.34
CA GLU A 178 -11.77 -34.11 17.64
C GLU A 178 -11.85 -32.62 17.98
N ILE A 179 -11.07 -32.20 18.97
CA ILE A 179 -10.90 -30.80 19.30
C ILE A 179 -10.23 -30.17 18.08
N ASP A 180 -11.01 -29.42 17.31
CA ASP A 180 -10.54 -28.73 16.13
C ASP A 180 -9.42 -27.75 16.55
N PRO A 181 -8.17 -27.92 16.08
CA PRO A 181 -7.04 -27.08 16.50
C PRO A 181 -7.22 -25.61 16.10
N LEU A 182 -8.22 -25.29 15.27
CA LEU A 182 -8.61 -23.92 14.96
C LEU A 182 -9.44 -23.28 16.08
N LEU A 183 -10.27 -24.04 16.80
CA LEU A 183 -11.09 -23.53 17.90
C LEU A 183 -10.24 -23.19 19.14
N ASP A 184 -9.20 -23.99 19.42
CA ASP A 184 -8.24 -23.68 20.50
C ASP A 184 -7.48 -22.37 20.29
N ARG A 185 -7.32 -21.94 19.03
CA ARG A 185 -6.67 -20.67 18.68
C ARG A 185 -7.61 -19.47 18.79
N LEU A 186 -8.91 -19.69 18.73
CA LEU A 186 -9.93 -18.65 18.80
C LEU A 186 -10.37 -18.38 20.24
N GLY A 187 -10.24 -19.34 21.15
CA GLY A 187 -10.55 -19.18 22.58
C GLY A 187 -9.92 -17.93 23.21
N PRO A 188 -8.59 -17.71 23.05
CA PRO A 188 -7.94 -16.52 23.62
C PRO A 188 -8.35 -15.19 22.98
N LEU A 189 -8.90 -15.17 21.75
CA LEU A 189 -9.36 -13.94 21.09
C LEU A 189 -10.81 -13.57 21.44
N LEU A 190 -11.60 -14.53 21.93
CA LEU A 190 -13.00 -14.33 22.30
C LEU A 190 -13.18 -13.85 23.75
N GLU A 191 -12.15 -13.99 24.60
CA GLU A 191 -12.16 -13.48 25.98
C GLU A 191 -11.91 -11.96 26.09
N ASP A 192 -11.47 -11.33 25.00
CA ASP A 192 -11.12 -9.90 24.93
C ASP A 192 -12.27 -8.98 24.42
N PHE A 193 -13.49 -9.50 24.26
CA PHE A 193 -14.69 -8.76 23.83
C PHE A 193 -15.77 -8.64 24.92
#